data_AF-A0A0Q0IXJ2-F1
#
_entry.id   AF-A0A0Q0IXJ2-F1
#
_cell.length_a   1.000
_cell.length_b   1.000
_cell.length_c   1.000
_cell.angle_alpha   90.00
_cell.angle_beta   90.00
_cell.angle_gamma   90.00
#
_symmetry.space_group_name_H-M   'P 1'
#
loop_
_entity.id
_entity.type
_entity.pdbx_description
1 polymer ?
#
loop_
_entity_poly.entity_id
_entity_poly.type
_entity_poly.pdbx_seq_one_letter_code
_entity_poly.pdbx_strand_id
1 'polypeptide(L)' 'MNRRKKINQTLKGKAKKANAKKAGASNKPKYISKADRAVEEQAAKALLSAETADLQGVEDVKLAESGIN' A
#
# COMPACT_ATOMS: atom_id res chain seq x y z
N MET A 1 -4.38 45.33 -0.94
CA MET A 1 -4.95 44.03 -0.53
C MET A 1 -5.72 44.20 0.77
N ASN A 2 -7.02 43.91 0.78
CA ASN A 2 -7.81 43.97 2.01
C ASN A 2 -7.26 43.00 3.08
N ARG A 3 -7.27 43.43 4.34
CA ARG A 3 -6.77 42.67 5.50
C ARG A 3 -7.34 41.25 5.55
N ARG A 4 -8.64 41.11 5.23
CA ARG A 4 -9.33 39.83 5.08
C ARG A 4 -8.66 38.90 4.06
N LYS A 5 -8.32 39.40 2.87
CA LYS A 5 -7.65 38.62 1.81
C LYS A 5 -6.25 38.16 2.25
N LYS A 6 -5.50 39.04 2.94
CA LYS A 6 -4.16 38.71 3.48
C LYS A 6 -4.21 37.57 4.49
N ILE A 7 -5.12 37.66 5.46
CA ILE A 7 -5.28 36.64 6.51
C ILE A 7 -5.62 35.29 5.86
N ASN A 8 -6.59 35.27 4.95
CA ASN A 8 -7.01 34.03 4.28
C ASN A 8 -5.87 33.41 3.46
N GLN A 9 -5.08 34.22 2.76
CA GLN A 9 -3.93 33.73 2.00
C GLN A 9 -2.88 33.10 2.92
N THR A 10 -2.55 33.76 4.03
CA THR A 10 -1.58 33.26 5.02
C THR A 10 -2.05 31.96 5.67
N LEU A 11 -3.33 31.88 6.08
CA LEU A 11 -3.89 30.67 6.69
C LEU A 11 -3.88 29.48 5.73
N LYS A 12 -4.29 29.70 4.46
CA LYS A 12 -4.24 28.66 3.42
C LYS A 12 -2.81 28.18 3.17
N GLY A 13 -1.83 29.08 3.14
CA GLY A 13 -0.42 28.72 2.97
C GLY A 13 0.11 27.88 4.14
N LYS A 14 -0.22 28.26 5.38
CA LYS A 14 0.16 27.50 6.58
C LYS A 14 -0.48 26.10 6.61
N ALA A 15 -1.77 26.00 6.28
CA ALA A 15 -2.48 24.73 6.22
C ALA A 15 -1.87 23.78 5.17
N LYS A 16 -1.56 24.27 3.96
CA LYS A 16 -0.87 23.47 2.93
C LYS A 16 0.48 22.95 3.40
N LYS A 17 1.29 23.79 4.06
CA LYS A 17 2.59 23.38 4.61
C LYS A 17 2.44 22.33 5.72
N ALA A 18 1.47 22.51 6.62
CA ALA A 18 1.20 21.54 7.67
C ALA A 18 0.73 20.19 7.12
N ASN A 19 -0.16 20.20 6.12
CA ASN A 19 -0.63 18.97 5.47
C ASN A 19 0.49 18.26 4.72
N ALA A 20 1.35 19.00 4.01
CA ALA A 20 2.51 18.41 3.33
C ALA A 20 3.51 17.76 4.31
N LYS A 21 3.71 18.35 5.50
CA LYS A 21 4.53 17.76 6.55
C LYS A 21 3.89 16.52 7.18
N LYS A 22 2.56 16.56 7.41
CA LYS A 22 1.81 15.45 8.01
C LYS A 22 1.63 14.27 7.06
N ALA A 23 1.50 14.51 5.76
CA ALA A 23 1.29 13.46 4.76
C ALA A 23 2.52 12.54 4.57
N GLY A 24 3.68 12.85 5.17
CA GLY A 24 4.87 12.02 5.08
C GLY A 24 5.51 12.02 3.68
N ALA A 25 6.42 11.06 3.46
CA ALA A 25 7.06 10.86 2.16
C ALA A 25 5.98 10.69 1.07
N SER A 26 6.25 11.28 -0.11
CA SER A 26 5.33 11.30 -1.25
C SER A 26 4.62 9.95 -1.43
N ASN A 27 3.32 9.96 -1.77
CA ASN A 27 2.56 8.77 -2.20
C ASN A 27 3.17 8.01 -3.41
N LYS A 28 4.34 8.44 -3.89
CA LYS A 28 5.10 7.73 -4.90
C LYS A 28 5.83 6.56 -4.23
N PRO A 29 5.78 5.35 -4.81
CA PRO A 29 6.59 4.25 -4.31
C PRO A 29 8.06 4.67 -4.31
N LYS A 30 8.80 4.24 -3.28
CA LYS A 30 10.23 4.52 -3.18
C LYS A 30 10.92 3.98 -4.43
N TYR A 31 11.74 4.80 -5.08
CA TYR A 31 12.53 4.31 -6.21
C TYR A 31 13.57 3.33 -5.67
N ILE A 32 13.45 2.08 -6.11
CA ILE A 32 14.37 0.99 -5.81
C ILE A 32 15.06 0.58 -7.11
N SER A 33 16.33 0.14 -7.01
CA SER A 33 17.08 -0.28 -8.18
C SER A 33 16.49 -1.55 -8.81
N LYS A 34 16.90 -1.89 -10.05
CA LYS A 34 16.41 -3.11 -10.71
C LYS A 34 16.74 -4.38 -9.92
N ALA A 35 17.89 -4.41 -9.24
CA ALA A 35 18.30 -5.53 -8.40
C ALA A 35 17.40 -5.63 -7.16
N ASP A 36 17.19 -4.51 -6.47
CA ASP A 36 16.37 -4.48 -5.24
C ASP A 36 14.91 -4.85 -5.52
N ARG A 37 14.35 -4.38 -6.66
CA ARG A 37 13.00 -4.75 -7.09
C ARG A 37 12.85 -6.25 -7.33
N ALA A 38 13.84 -6.88 -7.96
CA ALA A 38 13.80 -8.33 -8.19
C ALA A 38 13.86 -9.12 -6.87
N VAL A 39 14.61 -8.65 -5.88
CA VAL A 39 14.70 -9.28 -4.55
C VAL A 39 13.37 -9.17 -3.80
N GLU A 40 12.74 -7.99 -3.79
CA GLU A 40 11.44 -7.77 -3.15
C GLU A 40 10.32 -8.58 -3.84
N GLU A 41 10.31 -8.64 -5.18
CA GLU A 41 9.33 -9.43 -5.93
C GLU A 41 9.49 -10.93 -5.68
N GLN A 42 10.72 -11.44 -5.59
CA GLN A 42 10.97 -12.85 -5.25
C GLN A 42 10.55 -13.17 -3.81
N ALA A 43 10.86 -12.29 -2.86
CA ALA A 43 10.41 -12.44 -1.48
C ALA A 43 8.88 -12.41 -1.37
N ALA A 44 8.22 -11.47 -2.06
CA ALA A 44 6.76 -11.41 -2.11
C ALA A 44 6.14 -12.66 -2.76
N LYS A 45 6.75 -13.16 -3.84
CA LYS A 45 6.29 -14.38 -4.52
C LYS A 45 6.47 -15.64 -3.65
N ALA A 46 7.55 -15.72 -2.88
CA ALA A 46 7.77 -16.81 -1.93
C ALA A 46 6.70 -16.81 -0.82
N LEU A 47 6.37 -15.64 -0.26
CA LEU A 47 5.30 -15.51 0.73
C LEU A 47 3.92 -15.87 0.15
N LEU A 48 3.60 -15.40 -1.05
CA LEU A 48 2.34 -15.75 -1.73
C LEU A 48 2.26 -17.25 -2.04
N SER A 49 3.36 -17.89 -2.42
CA SER A 49 3.38 -19.34 -2.69
C SER A 49 3.14 -20.17 -1.43
N ALA A 50 3.61 -19.70 -0.28
CA ALA A 50 3.34 -20.35 1.01
C ALA A 50 1.86 -20.21 1.39
N GLU A 51 1.27 -19.02 1.21
CA GLU A 51 -0.14 -18.79 1.56
C GLU A 51 -1.12 -19.49 0.61
N THR A 52 -0.77 -19.69 -0.66
CA THR A 52 -1.58 -20.51 -1.58
C THR A 52 -1.52 -22.00 -1.27
N ALA A 53 -0.43 -22.50 -0.68
CA ALA A 53 -0.32 -23.91 -0.30
C ALA A 53 -1.26 -24.26 0.88
N ASP A 54 -1.48 -23.31 1.78
CA ASP A 54 -2.40 -23.48 2.92
C ASP A 54 -3.88 -23.43 2.48
N LEU A 55 -4.23 -22.67 1.44
CA LEU A 55 -5.59 -22.59 0.91
C LEU A 55 -5.98 -23.80 0.04
N GLN A 56 -5.03 -24.39 -0.69
CA GLN A 56 -5.28 -25.61 -1.47
C GLN A 56 -5.65 -26.81 -0.58
N GLY A 57 -4.99 -26.95 0.58
CA GLY A 57 -5.34 -28.00 1.55
C GLY A 57 -6.75 -27.88 2.14
N VAL A 58 -7.30 -26.66 2.22
CA VAL A 58 -8.67 -26.43 2.73
C VAL A 58 -9.72 -26.68 1.63
N GLU A 59 -9.41 -26.38 0.37
CA GLU A 59 -10.30 -26.68 -0.76
C GLU A 59 -10.38 -28.19 -1.06
N ASP A 60 -9.25 -28.91 -0.97
CA ASP A 60 -9.20 -30.36 -1.19
C ASP A 60 -9.99 -31.15 -0.12
N VAL A 61 -9.94 -30.73 1.15
CA VAL A 61 -10.74 -31.34 2.24
C VAL A 61 -12.23 -31.06 2.05
N LYS A 62 -12.61 -29.86 1.57
CA LYS A 62 -14.00 -29.48 1.34
C LYS A 62 -14.65 -30.23 0.17
N LEU A 63 -13.88 -30.53 -0.87
CA LEU A 63 -14.31 -31.36 -2.00
C LEU A 63 -14.54 -32.82 -1.57
N ALA A 64 -13.67 -33.38 -0.71
CA ALA A 64 -13.82 -34.73 -0.16
C ALA A 64 -15.04 -34.87 0.78
N GLU A 65 -15.36 -33.85 1.57
CA GLU A 65 -16.55 -33.84 2.44
C GLU A 65 -17.87 -33.58 1.67
N SER A 66 -17.81 -32.94 0.50
CA SER A 66 -18.99 -32.60 -0.29
C SER A 66 -19.65 -33.79 -0.99
N GLY A 67 -19.04 -35.00 -0.97
CA GLY A 67 -19.71 -36.27 -1.24
C GLY A 67 -20.61 -36.26 -2.47
N ILE A 68 -20.19 -35.63 -3.57
CA ILE A 68 -20.85 -35.79 -4.85
C ILE A 68 -20.30 -37.09 -5.46
N ASN A 69 -21.13 -38.13 -5.45
CA ASN A 69 -20.92 -39.40 -6.18
C ASN A 69 -20.50 -39.17 -7.63
#